data_AF-A0A8X6XVR0-F1
#
_entry.id   AF-A0A8X6XVR0-F1
#
_cell.length_a   1.000
_cell.length_b   1.000
_cell.length_c   1.000
_cell.angle_alpha   90.00
_cell.angle_beta   90.00
_cell.angle_gamma   90.00
#
_symmetry.space_group_name_H-M   'P 1'
#
loop_
_entity.id
_entity.type
_entity.pdbx_description
1 polymer ?
#
loop_
_entity_poly.entity_id
_entity_poly.type
_entity_poly.pdbx_seq_one_letter_code
_entity_poly.pdbx_strand_id
1 'polypeptide(L)'
;MKGKFIWKIASYDDIFSIFRLSVLIEIKKRPNVVKIGNKKLLLLTVNIIETILQLTANISFVMQSKTFMSKTNMSMTIIALTHRWILHFRIGRLHSLSKRATKLSEELSIPVSDRFNKWADMFAKLNFLLYAPLVAVSFISLYGINFRDMVFGYDCDVVLSVILIIIFLISLFGFLLLPLSAFSMYYTYLCLNLGSIMKQFQQSLDVLLKHKPEYTLRLYLSIKELVENMDSDLSLLMFTTSLHNASTMYFGVTIWLHSEEYGTLSSLSSVWILLTMSYIGFISMGISGSFVHETASDVYTEAEKRLNNGNRPAEPLRQFLKVVDKELFLTVWRIVPIKRSFILGTIGTIFTYCILLETVQDMY
;
A
#
# COMPACT_ATOMS: atom_id res chain seq x y z
N MET A 1 8.53 10.67 36.82
CA MET A 1 7.95 10.91 35.47
C MET A 1 8.38 9.80 34.53
N LYS A 2 7.51 8.83 34.22
CA LYS A 2 7.77 7.78 33.22
C LYS A 2 7.22 8.26 31.87
N GLY A 3 8.10 8.65 30.96
CA GLY A 3 7.75 9.03 29.59
C GLY A 3 7.30 7.80 28.79
N LYS A 4 6.00 7.52 28.80
CA LYS A 4 5.37 6.61 27.83
C LYS A 4 5.05 7.39 26.55
N PHE A 5 6.06 7.60 25.71
CA PHE A 5 5.84 7.89 24.28
C PHE A 5 5.48 6.56 23.59
N ILE A 6 4.29 6.03 23.89
CA ILE A 6 3.73 4.90 23.17
C ILE A 6 2.97 5.50 21.99
N TRP A 7 3.52 5.35 20.79
CA TRP A 7 2.81 5.59 19.53
C TRP A 7 1.62 4.63 19.46
N LYS A 8 0.45 5.09 19.92
CA LYS A 8 -0.81 4.38 19.71
C LYS A 8 -1.35 4.81 18.34
N ILE A 9 -0.76 4.26 17.28
CA ILE A 9 -1.27 4.39 15.90
C ILE A 9 -2.49 3.46 15.83
N ALA A 10 -3.64 3.92 16.29
CA ALA A 10 -4.83 3.05 16.38
C ALA A 10 -6.11 3.69 15.83
N SER A 11 -6.11 4.98 15.51
CA SER A 11 -7.26 5.61 14.87
C SER A 11 -7.05 5.77 13.36
N TYR A 12 -8.14 5.71 12.59
CA TYR A 12 -8.15 6.08 11.17
C TYR A 12 -7.50 7.46 10.94
N ASP A 13 -7.68 8.38 11.89
CA ASP A 13 -7.10 9.71 11.84
C ASP A 13 -5.57 9.71 11.97
N ASP A 14 -4.96 8.73 12.65
CA ASP A 14 -3.50 8.65 12.78
C ASP A 14 -2.86 8.15 11.47
N ILE A 15 -3.42 7.09 10.88
CA ILE A 15 -3.00 6.59 9.56
C ILE A 15 -3.20 7.71 8.54
N PHE A 16 -4.39 8.33 8.54
CA PHE A 16 -4.67 9.42 7.62
C PHE A 16 -3.82 10.67 7.88
N SER A 17 -3.39 10.90 9.14
CA SER A 17 -2.41 11.94 9.46
C SER A 17 -1.05 11.60 8.90
N ILE A 18 -0.62 10.34 8.93
CA ILE A 18 0.60 9.87 8.25
C ILE A 18 0.46 10.02 6.73
N PHE A 19 -0.70 9.72 6.14
CA PHE A 19 -0.99 10.02 4.72
C PHE A 19 -0.92 11.51 4.40
N ARG A 20 -1.50 12.35 5.27
CA ARG A 20 -1.43 13.80 5.10
C ARG A 20 -0.01 14.30 5.34
N LEU A 21 0.79 13.63 6.16
CA LEU A 21 2.19 13.93 6.39
C LEU A 21 3.04 13.51 5.19
N SER A 22 2.77 12.35 4.57
CA SER A 22 3.49 11.84 3.40
C SER A 22 3.07 12.55 2.11
N VAL A 23 1.86 13.09 2.07
CA VAL A 23 1.39 14.05 1.07
C VAL A 23 1.75 15.50 1.47
N LEU A 24 2.39 15.69 2.64
CA LEU A 24 2.91 16.92 3.27
C LEU A 24 1.91 18.04 3.60
N ILE A 25 1.43 17.99 4.85
CA ILE A 25 1.05 19.12 5.73
C ILE A 25 -0.13 19.97 5.24
N GLU A 26 -1.34 19.52 5.61
CA GLU A 26 -2.48 20.41 5.76
C GLU A 26 -2.36 21.17 7.10
N ILE A 27 -1.91 22.43 7.07
CA ILE A 27 -1.86 23.30 8.26
C ILE A 27 -3.26 23.36 8.89
N LYS A 28 -3.34 22.81 10.11
CA LYS A 28 -4.54 22.59 10.94
C LYS A 28 -5.44 23.84 11.00
N LYS A 29 -6.73 23.61 10.74
CA LYS A 29 -7.93 24.44 10.97
C LYS A 29 -7.69 25.86 11.54
N ARG A 30 -7.76 26.87 10.66
CA ARG A 30 -8.51 28.10 10.95
C ARG A 30 -9.56 28.29 9.86
N PRO A 31 -10.83 28.53 10.22
CA PRO A 31 -11.92 28.69 9.27
C PRO A 31 -11.87 30.09 8.67
N ASN A 32 -10.97 30.32 7.72
CA ASN A 32 -11.05 31.46 6.81
C ASN A 32 -11.09 30.92 5.38
N VAL A 33 -12.30 30.92 4.83
CA VAL A 33 -12.71 30.29 3.56
C VAL A 33 -11.93 30.81 2.34
N VAL A 34 -11.27 31.97 2.46
CA VAL A 34 -10.49 32.60 1.37
C VAL A 34 -9.08 32.00 1.17
N LYS A 35 -8.56 31.17 2.09
CA LYS A 35 -7.18 30.61 1.99
C LYS A 35 -7.08 29.17 1.45
N ILE A 36 -8.19 28.55 1.04
CA ILE A 36 -8.20 27.13 0.63
C ILE A 36 -7.63 26.93 -0.78
N GLY A 37 -7.89 27.85 -1.72
CA GLY A 37 -7.36 27.79 -3.09
C GLY A 37 -5.82 27.82 -3.11
N ASN A 38 -5.22 28.77 -2.38
CA ASN A 38 -3.77 28.94 -2.35
C ASN A 38 -3.03 27.75 -1.70
N LYS A 39 -3.66 27.03 -0.75
CA LYS A 39 -3.06 25.85 -0.13
C LYS A 39 -2.94 24.67 -1.09
N LYS A 40 -3.99 24.40 -1.89
CA LYS A 40 -3.96 23.33 -2.89
C LYS A 40 -2.94 23.65 -3.99
N LEU A 41 -2.87 24.91 -4.42
CA LEU A 41 -1.90 25.35 -5.42
C LEU A 41 -0.47 25.21 -4.90
N LEU A 42 -0.18 25.68 -3.68
CA LEU A 42 1.14 25.55 -3.07
C LEU A 42 1.58 24.09 -2.97
N LEU A 43 0.69 23.20 -2.52
CA LEU A 43 0.98 21.78 -2.38
C LEU A 43 1.25 21.11 -3.74
N LEU A 44 0.47 21.48 -4.76
CA LEU A 44 0.70 21.04 -6.13
C LEU A 44 2.06 21.52 -6.64
N THR A 45 2.42 22.78 -6.38
CA THR A 45 3.72 23.35 -6.77
C THR A 45 4.88 22.61 -6.09
N VAL A 46 4.80 22.35 -4.78
CA VAL A 46 5.81 21.58 -4.06
C VAL A 46 5.93 20.17 -4.62
N ASN A 47 4.81 19.50 -4.90
CA ASN A 47 4.82 18.17 -5.50
C ASN A 47 5.47 18.18 -6.90
N ILE A 48 5.20 19.18 -7.73
CA ILE A 48 5.78 19.32 -9.06
C ILE A 48 7.29 19.57 -8.96
N ILE A 49 7.72 20.51 -8.12
CA ILE A 49 9.15 20.82 -7.92
C ILE A 49 9.90 19.56 -7.46
N GLU A 50 9.36 18.84 -6.48
CA GLU A 50 9.98 17.63 -5.95
C GLU A 50 10.05 16.51 -7.01
N THR A 51 8.99 16.37 -7.81
CA THR A 51 8.96 15.40 -8.91
C THR A 51 10.03 15.73 -9.97
N ILE A 52 10.16 17.00 -10.33
CA ILE A 52 11.19 17.46 -11.27
C ILE A 52 12.57 17.25 -10.68
N LEU A 53 12.79 17.57 -9.40
CA LEU A 53 14.06 17.37 -8.71
C LEU A 53 14.47 15.90 -8.71
N GLN A 54 13.55 15.01 -8.34
CA GLN A 54 13.77 13.57 -8.34
C GLN A 54 14.01 13.00 -9.73
N LEU A 55 13.25 13.45 -10.72
CA LEU A 55 13.45 13.01 -12.11
C LEU A 55 14.81 13.49 -12.65
N THR A 56 15.20 14.73 -12.35
CA THR A 56 16.49 15.29 -12.78
C THR A 56 17.65 14.54 -12.13
N ALA A 57 17.59 14.30 -10.82
CA ALA A 57 18.61 13.53 -10.10
C ALA A 57 18.77 12.11 -10.69
N ASN A 58 17.65 11.44 -10.99
CA ASN A 58 17.70 10.10 -11.59
C ASN A 58 18.16 10.11 -13.04
N ILE A 59 17.78 11.10 -13.86
CA ILE A 59 18.29 11.21 -15.24
C ILE A 59 19.79 11.45 -15.23
N SER A 60 20.30 12.34 -14.38
CA SER A 60 21.74 12.56 -14.23
C SER A 60 22.47 11.28 -13.84
N PHE A 61 21.91 10.52 -12.88
CA PHE A 61 22.44 9.23 -12.47
C PHE A 61 22.45 8.21 -13.63
N VAL A 62 21.38 8.12 -14.42
CA VAL A 62 21.28 7.23 -15.58
C VAL A 62 22.22 7.62 -16.71
N MET A 63 22.39 8.92 -16.98
CA MET A 63 23.29 9.38 -18.04
C MET A 63 24.75 9.10 -17.73
N GLN A 64 25.14 9.18 -16.46
CA GLN A 64 26.51 8.86 -16.03
C GLN A 64 26.73 7.35 -15.88
N SER A 65 25.71 6.63 -15.42
CA SER A 65 25.78 5.20 -15.16
C SER A 65 25.10 4.42 -16.29
N LYS A 66 25.89 3.88 -17.23
CA LYS A 66 25.42 2.95 -18.28
C LYS A 66 24.91 1.61 -17.72
N THR A 67 24.85 1.45 -16.40
CA THR A 67 24.54 0.16 -15.78
C THR A 67 23.03 -0.08 -15.75
N PHE A 68 22.67 -1.36 -15.76
CA PHE A 68 21.31 -1.84 -15.59
C PHE A 68 20.60 -1.27 -14.34
N MET A 69 21.34 -1.06 -13.26
CA MET A 69 20.85 -0.51 -11.99
C MET A 69 20.21 0.87 -12.14
N SER A 70 20.78 1.72 -13.01
CA SER A 70 20.26 3.07 -13.19
C SER A 70 18.88 3.05 -13.86
N LYS A 71 18.68 2.18 -14.84
CA LYS A 71 17.39 1.98 -15.53
C LYS A 71 16.33 1.46 -14.56
N THR A 72 16.65 0.49 -13.73
CA THR A 72 15.71 -0.08 -12.75
C THR A 72 15.37 0.92 -11.64
N ASN A 73 16.34 1.69 -11.15
CA ASN A 73 16.07 2.73 -10.16
C ASN A 73 15.19 3.87 -10.74
N MET A 74 15.42 4.23 -12.01
CA MET A 74 14.59 5.20 -12.72
C MET A 74 13.15 4.71 -12.88
N SER A 75 12.94 3.44 -13.26
CA SER A 75 11.59 2.87 -13.39
C SER A 75 10.88 2.83 -12.04
N MET A 76 11.54 2.38 -10.98
CA MET A 76 11.00 2.41 -9.61
C MET A 76 10.60 3.81 -9.17
N THR A 77 11.45 4.81 -9.45
CA THR A 77 11.15 6.21 -9.12
C THR A 77 9.94 6.74 -9.89
N ILE A 78 9.85 6.48 -11.20
CA ILE A 78 8.71 6.87 -12.02
C ILE A 78 7.42 6.24 -11.49
N ILE A 79 7.46 4.95 -11.13
CA ILE A 79 6.30 4.24 -10.57
C ILE A 79 5.90 4.86 -9.22
N ALA A 80 6.86 5.12 -8.33
CA ALA A 80 6.59 5.72 -7.02
C ALA A 80 6.02 7.15 -7.13
N LEU A 81 6.55 7.98 -8.03
CA LEU A 81 6.03 9.31 -8.34
C LEU A 81 4.61 9.24 -8.90
N THR A 82 4.37 8.31 -9.83
CA THR A 82 3.03 8.07 -10.40
C THR A 82 2.05 7.62 -9.32
N HIS A 83 2.47 6.70 -8.43
CA HIS A 83 1.66 6.24 -7.30
C HIS A 83 1.30 7.41 -6.38
N ARG A 84 2.28 8.22 -5.97
CA ARG A 84 2.07 9.41 -5.14
C ARG A 84 1.11 10.40 -5.80
N TRP A 85 1.26 10.65 -7.09
CA TRP A 85 0.39 11.54 -7.85
C TRP A 85 -1.05 11.02 -7.81
N ILE A 86 -1.30 9.75 -8.16
CA ILE A 86 -2.63 9.12 -8.09
C ILE A 86 -3.20 9.22 -6.67
N LEU A 87 -2.38 8.94 -5.66
CA LEU A 87 -2.78 8.95 -4.26
C LEU A 87 -3.24 10.36 -3.84
N HIS A 88 -2.49 11.39 -4.24
CA HIS A 88 -2.84 12.78 -3.99
C HIS A 88 -4.22 13.15 -4.57
N PHE A 89 -4.52 12.75 -5.81
CA PHE A 89 -5.83 13.02 -6.42
C PHE A 89 -6.97 12.24 -5.77
N ARG A 90 -6.70 11.05 -5.23
CA ARG A 90 -7.73 10.17 -4.65
C ARG A 90 -7.93 10.33 -3.15
N ILE A 91 -7.05 11.05 -2.45
CA ILE A 91 -7.05 11.17 -0.98
C ILE A 91 -8.42 11.52 -0.38
N GLY A 92 -9.17 12.43 -1.02
CA GLY A 92 -10.51 12.82 -0.56
C GLY A 92 -11.54 11.68 -0.63
N ARG A 93 -11.47 10.85 -1.68
CA ARG A 93 -12.33 9.67 -1.83
C ARG A 93 -11.95 8.58 -0.85
N LEU A 94 -10.65 8.34 -0.65
CA LEU A 94 -10.14 7.40 0.35
C LEU A 94 -10.62 7.75 1.77
N HIS A 95 -10.64 9.05 2.11
CA HIS A 95 -11.22 9.51 3.38
C HIS A 95 -12.70 9.18 3.49
N SER A 96 -13.46 9.43 2.42
CA SER A 96 -14.90 9.14 2.38
C SER A 96 -15.19 7.65 2.51
N LEU A 97 -14.40 6.80 1.84
CA LEU A 97 -14.49 5.34 1.95
C LEU A 97 -14.25 4.84 3.36
N SER A 98 -13.18 5.31 4.00
CA SER A 98 -12.88 4.99 5.40
C SER A 98 -14.05 5.35 6.32
N LYS A 99 -14.61 6.57 6.17
CA LYS A 99 -15.78 6.99 6.96
C LYS A 99 -17.00 6.11 6.74
N ARG A 100 -17.29 5.74 5.48
CA ARG A 100 -18.40 4.83 5.16
C ARG A 100 -18.20 3.46 5.79
N ALA A 101 -16.99 2.92 5.71
CA ALA A 101 -16.65 1.63 6.33
C ALA A 101 -16.79 1.68 7.87
N THR A 102 -16.36 2.76 8.52
CA THR A 102 -16.54 2.96 9.96
C THR A 102 -18.02 3.05 10.33
N LYS A 103 -18.79 3.87 9.62
CA LYS A 103 -20.23 4.03 9.87
C LYS A 103 -20.97 2.68 9.73
N LEU A 104 -20.64 1.90 8.70
CA LEU A 104 -21.24 0.58 8.50
C LEU A 104 -20.86 -0.41 9.61
N SER A 105 -19.63 -0.32 10.11
CA SER A 105 -19.16 -1.11 11.26
C SER A 105 -19.93 -0.75 12.54
N GLU A 106 -20.18 0.54 12.77
CA GLU A 106 -20.99 1.05 13.89
C GLU A 106 -22.46 0.60 13.78
N GLU A 107 -23.07 0.67 12.60
CA GLU A 107 -24.44 0.21 12.35
C GLU A 107 -24.62 -1.28 12.67
N LEU A 108 -23.56 -2.08 12.50
CA LEU A 108 -23.56 -3.51 12.81
C LEU A 108 -23.15 -3.84 14.26
N SER A 109 -22.93 -2.82 15.10
CA SER A 109 -22.42 -2.97 16.46
C SER A 109 -21.16 -3.85 16.53
N ILE A 110 -20.29 -3.77 15.51
CA ILE A 110 -19.11 -4.65 15.43
C ILE A 110 -18.02 -4.02 16.28
N PRO A 111 -17.61 -4.65 17.39
CA PRO A 111 -16.35 -4.27 18.00
C PRO A 111 -15.26 -4.61 16.97
N VAL A 112 -14.58 -3.59 16.45
CA VAL A 112 -13.45 -3.79 15.55
C VAL A 112 -12.49 -4.76 16.24
N SER A 113 -12.33 -5.96 15.68
CA SER A 113 -11.64 -7.04 16.37
C SER A 113 -10.24 -6.59 16.78
N ASP A 114 -9.96 -6.64 18.09
CA ASP A 114 -8.65 -6.30 18.65
C ASP A 114 -7.50 -7.04 17.97
N ARG A 115 -7.76 -8.24 17.43
CA ARG A 115 -6.74 -9.04 16.72
C ARG A 115 -6.29 -8.37 15.43
N PHE A 116 -7.21 -7.86 14.62
CA PHE A 116 -6.88 -7.24 13.34
C PHE A 116 -6.23 -5.87 13.54
N ASN A 117 -6.70 -5.11 14.53
CA ASN A 117 -6.06 -3.87 14.94
C ASN A 117 -4.60 -4.10 15.38
N LYS A 118 -4.34 -5.17 16.16
CA LYS A 118 -2.98 -5.55 16.54
C LYS A 118 -2.09 -5.91 15.36
N TRP A 119 -2.64 -6.59 14.35
CA TRP A 119 -1.88 -6.95 13.14
C TRP A 119 -1.50 -5.73 12.31
N ALA A 120 -2.45 -4.83 12.05
CA ALA A 120 -2.20 -3.59 11.33
C ALA A 120 -1.21 -2.68 12.09
N ASP A 121 -1.34 -2.57 13.41
CA ASP A 121 -0.42 -1.81 14.28
C ASP A 121 0.99 -2.43 14.31
N MET A 122 1.09 -3.76 14.40
CA MET A 122 2.38 -4.46 14.32
C MET A 122 3.06 -4.23 12.97
N PHE A 123 2.30 -4.31 11.87
CA PHE A 123 2.80 -4.05 10.53
C PHE A 123 3.26 -2.59 10.37
N ALA A 124 2.50 -1.62 10.89
CA ALA A 124 2.87 -0.20 10.88
C ALA A 124 4.17 0.05 11.66
N LYS A 125 4.27 -0.52 12.86
CA LYS A 125 5.48 -0.43 13.70
C LYS A 125 6.68 -1.08 13.04
N LEU A 126 6.51 -2.24 12.43
CA LEU A 126 7.59 -2.94 11.75
C LEU A 126 8.10 -2.15 10.55
N ASN A 127 7.21 -1.60 9.71
CA ASN A 127 7.62 -0.72 8.61
C ASN A 127 8.36 0.52 9.12
N PHE A 128 7.84 1.19 10.14
CA PHE A 128 8.48 2.36 10.72
C PHE A 128 9.86 2.03 11.31
N LEU A 129 9.97 0.89 11.99
CA LEU A 129 11.22 0.40 12.56
C LEU A 129 12.26 0.10 11.48
N LEU A 130 11.85 -0.39 10.30
CA LEU A 130 12.74 -0.70 9.19
C LEU A 130 13.19 0.54 8.39
N TYR A 131 12.45 1.66 8.44
CA TYR A 131 12.89 2.91 7.79
C TYR A 131 14.17 3.49 8.40
N ALA A 132 14.30 3.48 9.73
CA ALA A 132 15.48 4.04 10.39
C ALA A 132 16.81 3.36 9.97
N PRO A 133 16.95 2.02 10.01
CA PRO A 133 18.14 1.35 9.53
C PRO A 133 18.30 1.48 8.02
N LEU A 134 17.21 1.51 7.25
CA LEU A 134 17.29 1.73 5.80
C LEU A 134 17.90 3.11 5.47
N VAL A 135 17.46 4.17 6.14
CA VAL A 135 18.01 5.53 5.99
C VAL A 135 19.48 5.56 6.41
N ALA A 136 19.81 4.97 7.56
CA ALA A 136 21.17 4.96 8.09
C ALA A 136 22.15 4.22 7.18
N VAL A 137 21.78 3.03 6.72
CA VAL A 137 22.61 2.21 5.82
C VAL A 137 22.73 2.86 4.44
N SER A 138 21.66 3.47 3.93
CA SER A 138 21.69 4.23 2.67
C SER A 138 22.60 5.45 2.78
N PHE A 139 22.58 6.16 3.92
CA PHE A 139 23.51 7.25 4.19
C PHE A 139 24.97 6.78 4.16
N ILE A 140 25.29 5.68 4.84
CA ILE A 140 26.64 5.11 4.86
C ILE A 140 27.09 4.70 3.46
N SER A 141 26.19 4.06 2.68
CA SER A 141 26.45 3.66 1.30
C SER A 141 26.74 4.88 0.40
N LEU A 142 25.87 5.90 0.45
CA LEU A 142 26.04 7.13 -0.34
C LEU A 142 27.22 7.99 0.11
N TYR A 143 27.64 7.91 1.37
CA TYR A 143 28.82 8.62 1.84
C TYR A 143 30.12 7.95 1.38
N GLY A 144 30.13 6.61 1.29
CA GLY A 144 31.31 5.83 0.90
C GLY A 144 31.55 5.77 -0.61
N ILE A 145 30.50 5.79 -1.42
CA ILE A 145 30.60 6.06 -2.86
C ILE A 145 30.80 7.57 -2.95
N ASN A 146 31.82 8.10 -3.63
CA ASN A 146 32.02 9.55 -3.79
C ASN A 146 30.81 10.21 -4.51
N PHE A 147 29.69 10.38 -3.80
CA PHE A 147 28.43 10.91 -4.31
C PHE A 147 28.60 12.32 -4.86
N ARG A 148 29.58 13.03 -4.29
CA ARG A 148 30.12 14.30 -4.77
C ARG A 148 30.46 14.26 -6.26
N ASP A 149 31.23 13.26 -6.68
CA ASP A 149 31.71 13.12 -8.06
C ASP A 149 30.57 12.64 -8.97
N MET A 150 29.70 11.77 -8.47
CA MET A 150 28.63 11.14 -9.24
C MET A 150 27.40 12.02 -9.49
N VAL A 151 27.03 12.89 -8.55
CA VAL A 151 25.78 13.68 -8.71
C VAL A 151 26.06 15.09 -9.17
N PHE A 152 27.12 15.71 -8.67
CA PHE A 152 27.37 17.12 -8.92
C PHE A 152 28.44 17.35 -9.99
N GLY A 153 29.34 16.39 -10.23
CA GLY A 153 30.41 16.54 -11.22
C GLY A 153 31.37 17.70 -10.92
N TYR A 154 31.34 18.23 -9.69
CA TYR A 154 32.17 19.34 -9.21
C TYR A 154 32.62 19.08 -7.77
N ASP A 155 33.79 19.63 -7.43
CA ASP A 155 34.35 19.60 -6.09
C ASP A 155 33.52 20.47 -5.11
N CYS A 156 32.49 19.90 -4.46
CA CYS A 156 31.74 20.57 -3.39
C CYS A 156 32.42 20.45 -2.00
N ASP A 157 32.19 21.37 -1.07
CA ASP A 157 32.65 21.16 0.32
C ASP A 157 32.06 19.88 0.94
N VAL A 158 32.78 19.24 1.87
CA VAL A 158 32.35 18.02 2.59
C VAL A 158 31.04 18.28 3.33
N VAL A 159 30.92 19.44 3.98
CA VAL A 159 29.71 19.84 4.70
C VAL A 159 28.51 19.95 3.76
N LEU A 160 28.69 20.60 2.61
CA LEU A 160 27.64 20.74 1.61
C LEU A 160 27.22 19.37 1.04
N SER A 161 28.18 18.48 0.80
CA SER A 161 27.92 17.12 0.30
C SER A 161 27.07 16.31 1.29
N VAL A 162 27.39 16.37 2.59
CA VAL A 162 26.59 15.71 3.64
C VAL A 162 25.17 16.25 3.68
N ILE A 163 25.00 17.58 3.60
CA ILE A 163 23.67 18.21 3.58
C ILE A 163 22.87 17.74 2.36
N LEU A 164 23.49 17.67 1.18
CA LEU A 164 22.85 17.22 -0.04
C LEU A 164 22.43 15.75 0.02
N ILE A 165 23.27 14.87 0.60
CA ILE A 165 22.92 13.46 0.84
C ILE A 165 21.71 13.37 1.79
N ILE A 166 21.71 14.14 2.88
CA ILE A 166 20.57 14.15 3.82
C ILE A 166 19.28 14.60 3.13
N ILE A 167 19.34 15.68 2.35
CA ILE A 167 18.18 16.17 1.58
C ILE A 167 17.71 15.10 0.60
N PHE A 168 18.62 14.46 -0.12
CA PHE A 168 18.30 13.39 -1.06
C PHE A 168 17.63 12.20 -0.37
N LEU A 169 18.14 11.75 0.79
CA LEU A 169 17.55 10.65 1.55
C LEU A 169 16.17 11.03 2.09
N ILE A 170 16.01 12.23 2.67
CA ILE A 170 14.70 12.72 3.11
C ILE A 170 13.72 12.73 1.93
N SER A 171 14.20 13.16 0.76
CA SER A 171 13.43 13.18 -0.46
C SER A 171 13.00 11.75 -0.88
N LEU A 172 13.95 10.84 -1.01
CA LEU A 172 13.71 9.43 -1.37
C LEU A 172 12.74 8.74 -0.41
N PHE A 173 13.01 8.80 0.90
CA PHE A 173 12.20 8.09 1.88
C PHE A 173 10.86 8.76 2.13
N GLY A 174 10.87 10.09 2.32
CA GLY A 174 9.66 10.84 2.66
C GLY A 174 8.66 10.92 1.51
N PHE A 175 9.15 10.98 0.27
CA PHE A 175 8.29 11.28 -0.87
C PHE A 175 8.09 10.13 -1.85
N LEU A 176 8.97 9.12 -1.89
CA LEU A 176 8.80 7.96 -2.76
C LEU A 176 8.31 6.76 -1.96
N LEU A 177 9.02 6.37 -0.90
CA LEU A 177 8.73 5.14 -0.17
C LEU A 177 7.59 5.29 0.85
N LEU A 178 7.53 6.40 1.57
CA LEU A 178 6.50 6.60 2.60
C LEU A 178 5.07 6.58 2.04
N PRO A 179 4.74 7.18 0.88
CA PRO A 179 3.41 7.07 0.29
C PRO A 179 3.00 5.62 -0.03
N LEU A 180 3.92 4.80 -0.53
CA LEU A 180 3.65 3.39 -0.85
C LEU A 180 3.38 2.58 0.42
N SER A 181 4.17 2.74 1.47
CA SER A 181 3.94 2.04 2.74
C SER A 181 2.70 2.56 3.46
N ALA A 182 2.42 3.87 3.40
CA ALA A 182 1.16 4.44 3.87
C ALA A 182 -0.02 3.78 3.15
N PHE A 183 0.01 3.72 1.81
CA PHE A 183 -1.00 3.03 1.00
C PHE A 183 -1.19 1.58 1.44
N SER A 184 -0.10 0.82 1.57
CA SER A 184 -0.15 -0.57 2.01
C SER A 184 -0.80 -0.74 3.38
N MET A 185 -0.48 0.13 4.35
CA MET A 185 -1.09 0.12 5.69
C MET A 185 -2.59 0.41 5.62
N TYR A 186 -3.00 1.46 4.91
CA TYR A 186 -4.41 1.82 4.77
C TYR A 186 -5.21 0.75 4.05
N TYR A 187 -4.69 0.23 2.94
CA TYR A 187 -5.35 -0.82 2.18
C TYR A 187 -5.56 -2.06 3.05
N THR A 188 -4.51 -2.50 3.74
CA THR A 188 -4.56 -3.66 4.64
C THR A 188 -5.62 -3.43 5.72
N TYR A 189 -5.57 -2.28 6.39
CA TYR A 189 -6.52 -1.97 7.45
C TYR A 189 -7.97 -1.93 6.97
N LEU A 190 -8.24 -1.28 5.84
CA LEU A 190 -9.58 -1.16 5.27
C LEU A 190 -10.13 -2.54 4.86
N CYS A 191 -9.30 -3.39 4.24
CA CYS A 191 -9.69 -4.76 3.87
C CYS A 191 -9.98 -5.62 5.10
N LEU A 192 -9.16 -5.52 6.16
CA LEU A 192 -9.41 -6.24 7.41
C LEU A 192 -10.71 -5.79 8.10
N ASN A 193 -11.01 -4.49 8.09
CA ASN A 193 -12.27 -3.97 8.61
C ASN A 193 -13.46 -4.49 7.80
N LEU A 194 -13.37 -4.44 6.47
CA LEU A 194 -14.41 -4.95 5.59
C LEU A 194 -14.63 -6.46 5.76
N GLY A 195 -13.57 -7.26 5.78
CA GLY A 195 -13.68 -8.69 6.05
C GLY A 195 -14.29 -8.98 7.42
N SER A 196 -14.00 -8.17 8.44
CA SER A 196 -14.66 -8.28 9.75
C SER A 196 -16.16 -7.95 9.69
N ILE A 197 -16.54 -6.92 8.93
CA ILE A 197 -17.94 -6.57 8.66
C ILE A 197 -18.69 -7.75 8.02
N MET A 198 -18.11 -8.32 6.98
CA MET A 198 -18.69 -9.45 6.26
C MET A 198 -18.80 -10.70 7.15
N LYS A 199 -17.79 -10.96 7.98
CA LYS A 199 -17.78 -12.10 8.90
C LYS A 199 -18.85 -11.97 9.98
N GLN A 200 -19.03 -10.77 10.54
CA GLN A 200 -20.11 -10.55 11.51
C GLN A 200 -21.48 -10.68 10.82
N PHE A 201 -21.62 -10.12 9.62
CA PHE A 201 -22.83 -10.25 8.84
C PHE A 201 -23.18 -11.72 8.60
N GLN A 202 -22.20 -12.55 8.20
CA GLN A 202 -22.33 -14.00 8.07
C GLN A 202 -22.85 -14.65 9.36
N GLN A 203 -22.24 -14.35 10.50
CA GLN A 203 -22.64 -14.91 11.81
C GLN A 203 -24.05 -14.48 12.22
N SER A 204 -24.46 -13.26 11.86
CA SER A 204 -25.76 -12.69 12.20
C SER A 204 -26.85 -13.02 11.19
N LEU A 205 -26.48 -13.56 10.02
CA LEU A 205 -27.35 -13.81 8.88
C LEU A 205 -28.61 -14.59 9.28
N ASP A 206 -28.46 -15.53 10.21
CA ASP A 206 -29.58 -16.35 10.68
C ASP A 206 -30.65 -15.57 11.41
N VAL A 207 -30.22 -14.73 12.34
CA VAL A 207 -31.13 -13.92 13.16
C VAL A 207 -31.78 -12.85 12.27
N LEU A 208 -30.98 -12.23 11.40
CA LEU A 208 -31.40 -11.15 10.52
C LEU A 208 -32.43 -11.61 9.48
N LEU A 209 -32.18 -12.71 8.77
CA LEU A 209 -33.13 -13.24 7.78
C LEU A 209 -34.46 -13.67 8.38
N LYS A 210 -34.46 -14.17 9.63
CA LYS A 210 -35.68 -14.64 10.31
C LYS A 210 -36.57 -13.47 10.76
N HIS A 211 -35.98 -12.39 11.24
CA HIS A 211 -36.74 -11.31 11.88
C HIS A 211 -36.95 -10.11 10.95
N LYS A 212 -36.00 -9.83 10.05
CA LYS A 212 -35.98 -8.62 9.19
C LYS A 212 -35.30 -8.91 7.83
N PRO A 213 -35.94 -9.66 6.92
CA PRO A 213 -35.34 -10.04 5.64
C PRO A 213 -35.00 -8.84 4.75
N GLU A 214 -35.88 -7.84 4.65
CA GLU A 214 -35.63 -6.62 3.87
C GLU A 214 -34.45 -5.79 4.42
N TYR A 215 -34.29 -5.77 5.74
CA TYR A 215 -33.14 -5.11 6.36
C TYR A 215 -31.85 -5.85 6.04
N THR A 216 -31.87 -7.18 6.10
CA THR A 216 -30.72 -8.04 5.76
C THR A 216 -30.25 -7.80 4.33
N LEU A 217 -31.19 -7.75 3.38
CA LEU A 217 -30.88 -7.50 1.98
C LEU A 217 -30.28 -6.11 1.77
N ARG A 218 -30.89 -5.06 2.34
CA ARG A 218 -30.36 -3.69 2.28
C ARG A 218 -28.95 -3.60 2.86
N LEU A 219 -28.72 -4.25 3.99
CA LEU A 219 -27.41 -4.26 4.64
C LEU A 219 -26.35 -4.94 3.77
N TYR A 220 -26.66 -6.09 3.17
CA TYR A 220 -25.76 -6.76 2.25
C TYR A 220 -25.47 -5.90 1.01
N LEU A 221 -26.49 -5.27 0.43
CA LEU A 221 -26.32 -4.35 -0.70
C LEU A 221 -25.40 -3.17 -0.33
N SER A 222 -25.52 -2.60 0.87
CA SER A 222 -24.61 -1.56 1.36
C SER A 222 -23.17 -2.06 1.51
N ILE A 223 -22.98 -3.31 1.95
CA ILE A 223 -21.64 -3.95 2.01
C ILE A 223 -21.08 -4.11 0.60
N LYS A 224 -21.86 -4.69 -0.33
CA LYS A 224 -21.47 -4.89 -1.72
C LYS A 224 -21.09 -3.58 -2.40
N GLU A 225 -21.93 -2.56 -2.27
CA GLU A 225 -21.67 -1.22 -2.81
C GLU A 225 -20.38 -0.62 -2.22
N LEU A 226 -20.12 -0.83 -0.93
CA LEU A 226 -18.86 -0.40 -0.31
C LEU A 226 -17.65 -1.12 -0.93
N VAL A 227 -17.74 -2.44 -1.16
CA VAL A 227 -16.65 -3.21 -1.78
C VAL A 227 -16.40 -2.76 -3.22
N GLU A 228 -17.44 -2.55 -4.02
CA GLU A 228 -17.34 -2.07 -5.39
C GLU A 228 -16.74 -0.65 -5.45
N ASN A 229 -17.16 0.24 -4.56
CA ASN A 229 -16.59 1.58 -4.44
C ASN A 229 -15.12 1.54 -4.01
N MET A 230 -14.77 0.66 -3.06
CA MET A 230 -13.39 0.41 -2.67
C MET A 230 -12.55 -0.08 -3.84
N ASP A 231 -13.02 -1.09 -4.58
CA ASP A 231 -12.31 -1.61 -5.74
C ASP A 231 -12.08 -0.52 -6.81
N SER A 232 -13.12 0.26 -7.10
CA SER A 232 -13.06 1.40 -8.02
C SER A 232 -11.97 2.42 -7.66
N ASP A 233 -11.90 2.79 -6.38
CA ASP A 233 -10.99 3.84 -5.92
C ASP A 233 -9.58 3.32 -5.59
N LEU A 234 -9.42 2.03 -5.26
CA LEU A 234 -8.15 1.45 -4.83
C LEU A 234 -7.43 0.66 -5.92
N SER A 235 -8.13 0.10 -6.90
CA SER A 235 -7.56 -0.82 -7.89
C SER A 235 -6.34 -0.27 -8.63
N LEU A 236 -6.34 1.01 -9.01
CA LEU A 236 -5.20 1.65 -9.68
C LEU A 236 -4.01 1.89 -8.72
N LEU A 237 -4.29 2.21 -7.46
CA LEU A 237 -3.25 2.34 -6.44
C LEU A 237 -2.63 0.96 -6.14
N MET A 238 -3.46 -0.07 -6.03
CA MET A 238 -3.00 -1.46 -5.91
C MET A 238 -2.13 -1.89 -7.09
N PHE A 239 -2.48 -1.48 -8.31
CA PHE A 239 -1.67 -1.73 -9.50
C PHE A 239 -0.29 -1.08 -9.41
N THR A 240 -0.24 0.21 -9.14
CA THR A 240 1.03 0.93 -9.06
C THR A 240 1.91 0.47 -7.89
N THR A 241 1.34 0.11 -6.75
CA THR A 241 2.10 -0.51 -5.66
C THR A 241 2.57 -1.92 -6.00
N SER A 242 1.75 -2.73 -6.67
CA SER A 242 2.16 -4.07 -7.12
C SER A 242 3.29 -3.98 -8.14
N LEU A 243 3.20 -3.03 -9.08
CA LEU A 243 4.24 -2.75 -10.07
C LEU A 243 5.53 -2.29 -9.40
N HIS A 244 5.46 -1.38 -8.43
CA HIS A 244 6.62 -0.95 -7.64
C HIS A 244 7.26 -2.14 -6.93
N ASN A 245 6.48 -2.95 -6.23
CA ASN A 245 6.99 -4.12 -5.51
C ASN A 245 7.61 -5.16 -6.45
N ALA A 246 7.01 -5.38 -7.63
CA ALA A 246 7.60 -6.25 -8.65
C ALA A 246 8.95 -5.71 -9.14
N SER A 247 9.06 -4.40 -9.39
CA SER A 247 10.32 -3.75 -9.74
C SER A 247 11.36 -3.85 -8.62
N THR A 248 10.98 -3.63 -7.36
CA THR A 248 11.88 -3.81 -6.21
C THR A 248 12.36 -5.25 -6.07
N MET A 249 11.48 -6.23 -6.28
CA MET A 249 11.86 -7.64 -6.23
C MET A 249 12.80 -8.02 -7.36
N TYR A 250 12.50 -7.58 -8.59
CA TYR A 250 13.38 -7.77 -9.73
C TYR A 250 14.76 -7.18 -9.48
N PHE A 251 14.82 -5.95 -8.95
CA PHE A 251 16.05 -5.29 -8.55
C PHE A 251 16.82 -6.08 -7.48
N GLY A 252 16.14 -6.46 -6.39
CA GLY A 252 16.76 -7.20 -5.29
C GLY A 252 17.29 -8.57 -5.70
N VAL A 253 16.55 -9.32 -6.51
CA VAL A 253 16.98 -10.63 -7.03
C VAL A 253 18.17 -10.46 -7.97
N THR A 254 18.15 -9.46 -8.86
CA THR A 254 19.28 -9.23 -9.77
C THR A 254 20.57 -8.91 -9.01
N ILE A 255 20.48 -8.07 -7.98
CA ILE A 255 21.61 -7.73 -7.10
C ILE A 255 22.09 -8.94 -6.31
N TRP A 256 21.18 -9.83 -5.91
CA TRP A 256 21.54 -11.06 -5.22
C TRP A 256 22.35 -12.00 -6.14
N LEU A 257 21.90 -12.18 -7.38
CA LEU A 257 22.58 -13.01 -8.38
C LEU A 257 23.99 -12.48 -8.72
N HIS A 258 24.15 -11.16 -8.76
CA HIS A 258 25.39 -10.50 -9.15
C HIS A 258 26.05 -9.77 -7.96
N SER A 259 25.96 -10.33 -6.75
CA SER A 259 26.36 -9.62 -5.52
C SER A 259 27.82 -9.15 -5.51
N GLU A 260 28.70 -9.82 -6.26
CA GLU A 260 30.11 -9.46 -6.43
C GLU A 260 30.32 -8.16 -7.23
N GLU A 261 29.39 -7.83 -8.13
CA GLU A 261 29.47 -6.66 -9.00
C GLU A 261 28.88 -5.39 -8.37
N TYR A 262 27.93 -5.54 -7.43
CA TYR A 262 27.06 -4.45 -6.98
C TYR A 262 27.42 -3.81 -5.64
N GLY A 263 28.66 -4.00 -5.19
CA GLY A 263 29.35 -3.06 -4.30
C GLY A 263 29.48 -3.48 -2.83
N THR A 264 29.54 -2.48 -1.95
CA THR A 264 29.88 -2.66 -0.53
C THR A 264 28.75 -3.34 0.25
N LEU A 265 29.11 -3.95 1.39
CA LEU A 265 28.16 -4.59 2.31
C LEU A 265 26.99 -3.66 2.73
N SER A 266 27.23 -2.35 2.83
CA SER A 266 26.20 -1.35 3.13
C SER A 266 25.18 -1.22 1.99
N SER A 267 25.63 -1.13 0.75
CA SER A 267 24.74 -1.08 -0.42
C SER A 267 23.85 -2.32 -0.49
N LEU A 268 24.43 -3.52 -0.36
CA LEU A 268 23.67 -4.78 -0.31
C LEU A 268 22.65 -4.78 0.84
N SER A 269 23.06 -4.36 2.02
CA SER A 269 22.17 -4.29 3.19
C SER A 269 20.98 -3.36 2.97
N SER A 270 21.19 -2.20 2.32
CA SER A 270 20.09 -1.26 2.02
C SER A 270 19.04 -1.88 1.08
N VAL A 271 19.49 -2.61 0.07
CA VAL A 271 18.64 -3.31 -0.90
C VAL A 271 17.82 -4.39 -0.21
N TRP A 272 18.44 -5.19 0.66
CA TRP A 272 17.74 -6.24 1.41
C TRP A 272 16.68 -5.69 2.35
N ILE A 273 16.96 -4.59 3.05
CA ILE A 273 15.98 -3.94 3.91
C ILE A 273 14.81 -3.40 3.07
N LEU A 274 15.10 -2.71 1.95
CA LEU A 274 14.08 -2.20 1.03
C LEU A 274 13.20 -3.31 0.45
N LEU A 275 13.81 -4.41 0.02
CA LEU A 275 13.12 -5.60 -0.48
C LEU A 275 12.20 -6.19 0.57
N THR A 276 12.71 -6.37 1.80
CA THR A 276 11.95 -6.92 2.92
C THR A 276 10.73 -6.05 3.24
N MET A 277 10.90 -4.73 3.33
CA MET A 277 9.80 -3.79 3.57
C MET A 277 8.73 -3.86 2.47
N SER A 278 9.16 -3.80 1.20
CA SER A 278 8.27 -3.84 0.04
C SER A 278 7.48 -5.15 -0.01
N TYR A 279 8.14 -6.27 0.32
CA TYR A 279 7.54 -7.59 0.29
C TYR A 279 6.53 -7.82 1.42
N ILE A 280 6.85 -7.43 2.65
CA ILE A 280 5.90 -7.52 3.78
C ILE A 280 4.66 -6.67 3.46
N GLY A 281 4.84 -5.49 2.85
CA GLY A 281 3.72 -4.65 2.41
C GLY A 281 2.88 -5.29 1.32
N PHE A 282 3.51 -5.90 0.32
CA PHE A 282 2.83 -6.64 -0.75
C PHE A 282 2.00 -7.81 -0.20
N ILE A 283 2.61 -8.65 0.63
CA ILE A 283 1.93 -9.80 1.25
C ILE A 283 0.76 -9.33 2.12
N SER A 284 0.96 -8.29 2.93
CA SER A 284 -0.09 -7.79 3.83
C SER A 284 -1.31 -7.31 3.06
N MET A 285 -1.12 -6.59 1.95
CA MET A 285 -2.22 -6.20 1.07
C MET A 285 -2.86 -7.42 0.37
N GLY A 286 -2.05 -8.37 -0.13
CA GLY A 286 -2.57 -9.56 -0.79
C GLY A 286 -3.42 -10.44 0.14
N ILE A 287 -2.92 -10.70 1.35
CA ILE A 287 -3.62 -11.52 2.36
C ILE A 287 -4.92 -10.83 2.79
N SER A 288 -4.87 -9.53 3.09
CA SER A 288 -6.05 -8.79 3.53
C SER A 288 -7.09 -8.64 2.41
N GLY A 289 -6.67 -8.43 1.16
CA GLY A 289 -7.57 -8.44 0.00
C GLY A 289 -8.21 -9.82 -0.23
N SER A 290 -7.43 -10.90 -0.11
CA SER A 290 -7.95 -12.27 -0.20
C SER A 290 -8.92 -12.60 0.93
N PHE A 291 -8.69 -12.07 2.14
CA PHE A 291 -9.59 -12.27 3.27
C PHE A 291 -10.99 -11.70 3.02
N VAL A 292 -11.12 -10.57 2.31
CA VAL A 292 -12.42 -10.03 1.89
C VAL A 292 -13.12 -11.01 0.96
N HIS A 293 -12.41 -11.54 -0.03
CA HIS A 293 -12.97 -12.51 -0.98
C HIS A 293 -13.41 -13.82 -0.31
N GLU A 294 -12.56 -14.38 0.55
CA GLU A 294 -12.85 -15.60 1.30
C GLU A 294 -14.10 -15.42 2.17
N THR A 295 -14.17 -14.31 2.91
CA THR A 295 -15.31 -14.03 3.77
C THR A 295 -16.60 -13.79 2.97
N ALA A 296 -16.50 -13.18 1.79
CA ALA A 296 -17.64 -13.04 0.89
C ALA A 296 -18.18 -14.38 0.39
N SER A 297 -17.27 -15.28 -0.03
CA SER A 297 -17.62 -16.64 -0.43
C SER A 297 -18.24 -17.41 0.73
N ASP A 298 -17.75 -17.21 1.96
CA ASP A 298 -18.31 -17.82 3.16
C ASP A 298 -19.76 -17.38 3.44
N VAL A 299 -20.11 -16.11 3.16
CA VAL A 299 -21.50 -15.62 3.23
C VAL A 299 -22.40 -16.35 2.23
N TYR A 300 -21.96 -16.48 0.97
CA TYR A 300 -22.72 -17.18 -0.07
C TYR A 300 -22.93 -18.65 0.31
N THR A 301 -21.84 -19.36 0.65
CA THR A 301 -21.87 -20.80 0.96
C THR A 301 -22.72 -21.10 2.20
N GLU A 302 -22.66 -20.25 3.23
CA GLU A 302 -23.49 -20.42 4.42
C GLU A 302 -24.98 -20.19 4.11
N ALA A 303 -25.31 -19.22 3.26
CA ALA A 303 -26.69 -19.00 2.80
C ALA A 303 -27.20 -20.20 1.98
N GLU A 304 -26.39 -20.74 1.07
CA GLU A 304 -26.71 -21.90 0.24
C GLU A 304 -26.91 -23.17 1.09
N LYS A 305 -25.98 -23.45 2.01
CA LYS A 305 -26.08 -24.58 2.95
C LYS A 305 -27.38 -24.55 3.74
N ARG A 306 -27.81 -23.36 4.18
CA ARG A 306 -29.06 -23.18 4.93
C ARG A 306 -30.31 -23.43 4.09
N LEU A 307 -30.26 -23.11 2.79
CA LEU A 307 -31.36 -23.38 1.88
C LEU A 307 -31.52 -24.89 1.68
N ASN A 308 -30.40 -25.60 1.52
CA ASN A 308 -30.38 -27.05 1.29
C ASN A 308 -30.80 -27.86 2.53
N ASN A 309 -30.51 -27.36 3.74
CA ASN A 309 -30.85 -28.06 4.99
C ASN A 309 -32.35 -27.99 5.35
N GLY A 310 -33.20 -27.31 4.58
CA GLY A 310 -34.67 -27.30 4.76
C GLY A 310 -35.17 -26.62 6.04
N ASN A 311 -34.29 -26.06 6.86
CA ASN A 311 -34.61 -25.56 8.22
C ASN A 311 -35.38 -24.22 8.24
N ARG A 312 -35.70 -23.59 7.10
CA ARG A 312 -36.18 -22.20 7.03
C ARG A 312 -37.19 -21.95 5.90
N PRO A 313 -38.06 -20.93 6.03
CA PRO A 313 -38.91 -20.51 4.93
C PRO A 313 -38.03 -20.17 3.72
N ALA A 314 -38.22 -20.90 2.63
CA ALA A 314 -37.33 -20.89 1.48
C ALA A 314 -37.29 -19.51 0.79
N GLU A 315 -38.34 -18.71 0.91
CA GLU A 315 -38.54 -17.54 0.04
C GLU A 315 -37.56 -16.37 0.35
N PRO A 316 -37.40 -15.87 1.59
CA PRO A 316 -36.45 -14.80 1.85
C PRO A 316 -35.00 -15.20 1.58
N LEU A 317 -34.66 -16.47 1.83
CA LEU A 317 -33.33 -17.01 1.60
C LEU A 317 -33.03 -17.19 0.10
N ARG A 318 -34.02 -17.64 -0.69
CA ARG A 318 -33.92 -17.69 -2.17
C ARG A 318 -33.77 -16.29 -2.77
N GLN A 319 -34.52 -15.31 -2.28
CA GLN A 319 -34.39 -13.92 -2.73
C GLN A 319 -33.01 -13.35 -2.40
N PHE A 320 -32.49 -13.62 -1.20
CA PHE A 320 -31.14 -13.25 -0.83
C PHE A 320 -30.09 -13.89 -1.75
N LEU A 321 -30.20 -15.20 -2.01
CA LEU A 321 -29.27 -15.92 -2.89
C LEU A 321 -29.26 -15.45 -4.35
N LYS A 322 -30.35 -14.84 -4.83
CA LYS A 322 -30.39 -14.20 -6.17
C LYS A 322 -29.58 -12.90 -6.24
N VAL A 323 -29.33 -12.27 -5.10
CA VAL A 323 -28.65 -10.96 -5.02
C VAL A 323 -27.22 -11.08 -4.50
N VAL A 324 -26.95 -12.12 -3.70
CA VAL A 324 -25.63 -12.36 -3.13
C VAL A 324 -24.67 -12.82 -4.22
N ASP A 325 -23.62 -12.05 -4.46
CA ASP A 325 -22.62 -12.41 -5.46
C ASP A 325 -21.77 -13.56 -4.93
N LYS A 326 -21.62 -14.59 -5.76
CA LYS A 326 -20.71 -15.70 -5.49
C LYS A 326 -19.25 -15.25 -5.47
N GLU A 327 -18.91 -14.21 -6.22
CA GLU A 327 -17.54 -13.72 -6.36
C GLU A 327 -17.44 -12.22 -6.12
N LEU A 328 -17.49 -11.82 -4.85
CA LEU A 328 -17.09 -10.48 -4.46
C LEU A 328 -15.58 -10.49 -4.15
N PHE A 329 -14.80 -9.69 -4.87
CA PHE A 329 -13.35 -9.58 -4.68
C PHE A 329 -12.86 -8.17 -4.98
N LEU A 330 -11.73 -7.82 -4.40
CA LEU A 330 -10.95 -6.64 -4.80
C LEU A 330 -10.00 -7.02 -5.93
N THR A 331 -9.62 -6.06 -6.75
CA THR A 331 -8.83 -6.27 -7.96
C THR A 331 -7.60 -5.38 -8.02
N VAL A 332 -6.63 -5.84 -8.79
CA VAL A 332 -5.55 -5.02 -9.31
C VAL A 332 -5.98 -4.48 -10.67
N TRP A 333 -6.13 -3.14 -10.75
CA TRP A 333 -6.59 -2.42 -11.94
C TRP A 333 -7.93 -2.89 -12.54
N ARG A 334 -8.84 -3.51 -11.79
CA ARG A 334 -10.09 -4.12 -12.33
C ARG A 334 -9.86 -5.25 -13.33
N ILE A 335 -8.65 -5.79 -13.40
CA ILE A 335 -8.29 -6.88 -14.32
C ILE A 335 -8.07 -8.16 -13.52
N VAL A 336 -7.20 -8.10 -12.50
CA VAL A 336 -6.75 -9.31 -11.79
C VAL A 336 -7.37 -9.37 -10.40
N PRO A 337 -8.16 -10.42 -10.07
CA PRO A 337 -8.73 -10.57 -8.74
C PRO A 337 -7.65 -10.88 -7.70
N ILE A 338 -7.74 -10.26 -6.52
CA ILE A 338 -6.82 -10.46 -5.40
C ILE A 338 -7.29 -11.70 -4.61
N LYS A 339 -6.78 -12.87 -5.01
CA LYS A 339 -6.92 -14.16 -4.31
C LYS A 339 -5.57 -14.57 -3.71
N ARG A 340 -5.52 -15.58 -2.82
CA ARG A 340 -4.22 -16.10 -2.32
C ARG A 340 -3.25 -16.50 -3.44
N SER A 341 -3.79 -17.04 -4.53
CA SER A 341 -3.02 -17.40 -5.73
C SER A 341 -2.36 -16.20 -6.43
N PHE A 342 -2.90 -14.99 -6.27
CA PHE A 342 -2.28 -13.76 -6.81
C PHE A 342 -0.89 -13.51 -6.20
N ILE A 343 -0.75 -13.71 -4.89
CA ILE A 343 0.52 -13.51 -4.18
C ILE A 343 1.56 -14.49 -4.71
N LEU A 344 1.24 -15.79 -4.68
CA LEU A 344 2.13 -16.86 -5.13
C LEU A 344 2.47 -16.73 -6.61
N GLY A 345 1.48 -16.41 -7.45
CA GLY A 345 1.66 -16.22 -8.88
C GLY A 345 2.57 -15.04 -9.20
N THR A 346 2.42 -13.92 -8.49
CA THR A 346 3.28 -12.74 -8.69
C THR A 346 4.72 -13.04 -8.31
N ILE A 347 4.95 -13.66 -7.15
CA ILE A 347 6.29 -14.03 -6.69
C ILE A 347 6.94 -15.01 -7.67
N GLY A 348 6.23 -16.10 -8.00
CA GLY A 348 6.73 -17.11 -8.93
C GLY A 348 7.09 -16.51 -10.29
N THR A 349 6.24 -15.64 -10.82
CA THR A 349 6.47 -14.94 -12.10
C THR A 349 7.75 -14.10 -12.05
N ILE A 350 7.97 -13.33 -10.97
CA ILE A 350 9.19 -12.51 -10.82
C ILE A 350 10.44 -13.41 -10.79
N PHE A 351 10.44 -14.46 -9.97
CA PHE A 351 11.57 -15.40 -9.92
C PHE A 351 11.84 -16.06 -11.28
N THR A 352 10.80 -16.51 -11.99
CA THR A 352 10.93 -17.09 -13.32
C THR A 352 11.56 -16.10 -14.31
N TYR A 353 11.11 -14.84 -14.34
CA TYR A 353 11.68 -13.84 -15.24
C TYR A 353 13.11 -13.45 -14.86
N CYS A 354 13.44 -13.35 -13.57
CA CYS A 354 14.81 -13.08 -13.15
C CYS A 354 15.77 -14.16 -13.67
N ILE A 355 15.46 -15.43 -13.42
CA ILE A 355 16.29 -16.57 -13.86
C ILE A 355 16.35 -16.64 -15.39
N LEU A 356 15.21 -16.47 -16.07
CA LEU A 356 15.17 -16.52 -17.54
C LEU A 356 16.03 -15.44 -18.17
N LEU A 357 15.96 -14.20 -17.66
CA LEU A 357 16.74 -13.09 -18.19
C LEU A 357 18.24 -13.25 -17.93
N GLU A 358 18.62 -13.78 -16.77
CA GLU A 358 20.00 -14.16 -16.46
C GLU A 358 20.51 -15.21 -17.45
N THR A 359 19.76 -16.29 -17.63
CA THR A 359 20.14 -17.37 -18.57
C THR A 359 20.31 -16.85 -20.00
N VAL A 360 19.47 -15.90 -20.42
CA VAL A 360 19.57 -15.29 -21.75
C VAL A 360 20.78 -14.37 -21.85
N GLN A 361 21.10 -13.61 -20.80
CA GLN A 361 22.29 -12.78 -20.77
C GLN A 361 23.57 -13.61 -20.86
N ASP A 362 23.65 -14.77 -20.19
CA ASP A 362 24.81 -15.66 -20.26
C ASP A 362 25.05 -16.26 -21.67
N MET A 363 24.02 -16.25 -22.53
CA MET A 363 24.12 -16.77 -23.90
C MET A 363 24.65 -15.73 -24.92
N TYR A 364 24.71 -14.45 -24.57
CA TYR A 364 25.15 -13.36 -25.44
C TYR A 364 26.42 -12.70 -24.93
#